data_AF-A0A845XAG4-F1
#
_entry.id   AF-A0A845XAG4-F1
#
_cell.length_a   1.000
_cell.length_b   1.000
_cell.length_c   1.000
_cell.angle_alpha   90.00
_cell.angle_beta   90.00
_cell.angle_gamma   90.00
#
_symmetry.space_group_name_H-M   'P 1'
#
loop_
_entity.id
_entity.type
_entity.pdbx_description
1 polymer ?
#
loop_
_entity_poly.entity_id
_entity_poly.type
_entity_poly.pdbx_seq_one_letter_code
_entity_poly.pdbx_strand_id
1 'polypeptide(L)'
;MKREGLILSGIVSVAITSVPQAQAALTAERSIDLKLQQADVVEHSGSTAQALSERQEHIEPFQCQWPALWKNGNLSFPPKQPEDSAIQSDAFNNQPAIIQAELLDKRAQYAGLTASLAQGNPIPVLLYSLSTQQAYGAIIAQYQANEAAIARESAVFQSNSPPLARLYERRVKLRQLMLQKAQAVMADINAQIQELEVRLADAASLNELGIRSKPDRHALNRQRATIQAELLEQRAHYAGLTASLAQGNPIPVLLYSLSTQQAYGTLISQYQANEAAIARESTVFEPNHPALMILYERRDNLRQTMLQEAQVIIEYTAARIRAIEMHLAYITILSELEIQSELSPRDCALSQYE
;
A
#
# COMPACT_ATOMS: atom_id res chain seq x y z
N MET A 1 49.32 -18.78 60.44
CA MET A 1 48.21 -19.67 60.84
C MET A 1 47.20 -19.69 59.70
N LYS A 2 47.10 -20.84 59.01
CA LYS A 2 46.11 -21.13 57.96
C LYS A 2 44.75 -21.41 58.60
N ARG A 3 43.65 -20.97 57.98
CA ARG A 3 42.32 -21.56 58.18
C ARG A 3 41.65 -21.77 56.83
N GLU A 4 41.55 -23.04 56.48
CA GLU A 4 40.66 -23.62 55.49
C GLU A 4 39.32 -23.99 56.16
N GLY A 5 38.30 -24.18 55.31
CA GLY A 5 36.97 -24.74 55.62
C GLY A 5 35.94 -24.15 54.66
N LEU A 6 35.64 -24.74 53.49
CA LEU A 6 34.62 -25.80 53.25
C LEU A 6 33.35 -25.54 54.08
N ILE A 7 32.11 -25.50 53.57
CA ILE A 7 31.26 -26.51 52.89
C ILE A 7 30.08 -25.68 52.25
N LEU A 8 29.57 -25.83 51.02
CA LEU A 8 28.54 -26.78 50.56
C LEU A 8 28.26 -26.59 49.06
N SER A 9 28.51 -27.67 48.31
CA SER A 9 28.05 -27.91 46.95
C SER A 9 26.65 -28.51 46.99
N GLY A 10 25.64 -27.76 46.57
CA GLY A 10 24.28 -28.22 46.34
C GLY A 10 24.01 -28.36 44.85
N ILE A 11 23.96 -29.60 44.38
CA ILE A 11 23.65 -30.01 43.01
C ILE A 11 22.18 -29.70 42.70
N VAL A 12 21.92 -28.89 41.67
CA VAL A 12 20.59 -28.79 41.02
C VAL A 12 20.75 -29.25 39.57
N SER A 13 20.60 -30.55 39.37
CA SER A 13 20.34 -31.14 38.06
C SER A 13 18.86 -30.96 37.75
N VAL A 14 18.53 -29.99 36.89
CA VAL A 14 17.21 -29.90 36.25
C VAL A 14 17.34 -30.40 34.82
N ALA A 15 16.60 -31.47 34.54
CA ALA A 15 16.57 -32.19 33.29
C ALA A 15 16.15 -31.30 32.12
N ILE A 16 17.01 -31.26 31.09
CA ILE A 16 16.70 -30.72 29.77
C ILE A 16 16.14 -31.88 28.94
N THR A 17 14.85 -32.18 29.12
CA THR A 17 14.11 -33.14 28.28
C THR A 17 12.72 -32.59 27.99
N SER A 18 12.58 -31.71 27.01
CA SER A 18 11.26 -31.37 26.43
C SER A 18 11.27 -30.71 25.05
N VAL A 19 12.42 -30.45 24.44
CA VAL A 19 12.51 -29.78 23.11
C VAL A 19 11.85 -30.56 21.95
N PRO A 20 11.82 -31.91 21.90
CA PRO A 20 11.20 -32.61 20.76
C PRO A 20 9.66 -32.51 20.70
N GLN A 21 8.99 -32.29 21.84
CA GLN A 21 7.52 -32.30 21.90
C GLN A 21 6.89 -30.99 21.45
N ALA A 22 7.56 -29.85 21.65
CA ALA A 22 7.07 -28.55 21.18
C ALA A 22 7.14 -28.41 19.64
N GLN A 23 8.14 -29.04 19.01
CA GLN A 23 8.31 -29.02 17.55
C GLN A 23 7.25 -29.89 16.84
N ALA A 24 6.83 -30.99 17.46
CA ALA A 24 5.77 -31.86 16.95
C ALA A 24 4.36 -31.22 17.08
N ALA A 25 4.12 -30.46 18.15
CA ALA A 25 2.86 -29.73 18.33
C ALA A 25 2.67 -28.61 17.28
N LEU A 26 3.73 -27.85 16.99
CA LEU A 26 3.72 -26.77 15.99
C LEU A 26 3.56 -27.24 14.54
N THR A 27 3.96 -28.48 14.23
CA THR A 27 3.76 -29.08 12.90
C THR A 27 2.36 -29.70 12.76
N ALA A 28 1.77 -30.21 13.84
CA ALA A 28 0.40 -30.68 13.86
C ALA A 28 -0.61 -29.52 13.68
N GLU A 29 -0.45 -28.40 14.40
CA GLU A 29 -1.34 -27.23 14.28
C GLU A 29 -1.34 -26.63 12.87
N ARG A 30 -0.17 -26.48 12.23
CA ARG A 30 -0.09 -25.99 10.84
C ARG A 30 -0.79 -26.91 9.83
N SER A 31 -0.80 -28.22 10.07
CA SER A 31 -1.47 -29.17 9.18
C SER A 31 -3.00 -29.15 9.31
N ILE A 32 -3.51 -28.72 10.47
CA ILE A 32 -4.94 -28.57 10.74
C ILE A 32 -5.46 -27.27 10.13
N ASP A 33 -4.73 -26.16 10.28
CA ASP A 33 -5.09 -24.86 9.66
C ASP A 33 -5.08 -24.92 8.13
N LEU A 34 -4.12 -25.62 7.52
CA LEU A 34 -4.08 -25.81 6.06
C LEU A 34 -5.25 -26.66 5.54
N LYS A 35 -5.70 -27.66 6.32
CA LYS A 35 -6.86 -28.48 5.96
C LYS A 35 -8.18 -27.73 6.15
N LEU A 36 -8.29 -26.88 7.17
CA LEU A 36 -9.44 -26.00 7.38
C LEU A 36 -9.54 -24.93 6.29
N GLN A 37 -8.43 -24.32 5.88
CA GLN A 37 -8.41 -23.36 4.78
C GLN A 37 -8.72 -24.01 3.42
N GLN A 38 -8.29 -25.26 3.19
CA GLN A 38 -8.66 -25.99 1.98
C GLN A 38 -10.13 -26.43 1.99
N ALA A 39 -10.71 -26.75 3.15
CA ALA A 39 -12.13 -27.08 3.27
C ALA A 39 -13.03 -25.86 3.04
N ASP A 40 -12.71 -24.69 3.62
CA ASP A 40 -13.50 -23.46 3.44
C ASP A 40 -13.52 -22.97 1.98
N VAL A 41 -12.40 -23.10 1.26
CA VAL A 41 -12.32 -22.72 -0.16
C VAL A 41 -13.13 -23.66 -1.06
N VAL A 42 -13.21 -24.95 -0.73
CA VAL A 42 -14.00 -25.93 -1.48
C VAL A 42 -15.51 -25.77 -1.20
N GLU A 43 -15.90 -25.43 0.03
CA GLU A 43 -17.31 -25.24 0.41
C GLU A 43 -17.89 -23.93 -0.15
N HIS A 44 -17.09 -22.85 -0.21
CA HIS A 44 -17.52 -21.57 -0.80
C HIS A 44 -17.55 -21.56 -2.34
N SER A 45 -16.68 -22.33 -2.99
CA SER A 45 -16.68 -22.46 -4.47
C SER A 45 -17.79 -23.38 -4.99
N GLY A 46 -18.15 -24.43 -4.23
CA GLY A 46 -19.32 -25.27 -4.54
C GLY A 46 -20.64 -24.51 -4.41
N SER A 47 -20.81 -23.74 -3.34
CA SER A 47 -22.02 -22.93 -3.06
C SER A 47 -22.28 -21.85 -4.11
N THR A 48 -21.24 -21.16 -4.58
CA THR A 48 -21.37 -20.09 -5.59
C THR A 48 -21.66 -20.63 -6.99
N ALA A 49 -21.09 -21.77 -7.37
CA ALA A 49 -21.37 -22.43 -8.65
C ALA A 49 -22.80 -23.00 -8.70
N GLN A 50 -23.29 -23.60 -7.60
CA GLN A 50 -24.67 -24.07 -7.51
C GLN A 50 -25.68 -22.91 -7.52
N ALA A 51 -25.41 -21.83 -6.78
CA ALA A 51 -26.27 -20.64 -6.77
C ALA A 51 -26.31 -19.91 -8.13
N LEU A 52 -25.21 -19.94 -8.89
CA LEU A 52 -25.16 -19.43 -10.27
C LEU A 52 -25.98 -20.31 -11.23
N SER A 53 -25.84 -21.64 -11.11
CA SER A 53 -26.58 -22.59 -11.96
C SER A 53 -28.09 -22.55 -11.69
N GLU A 54 -28.51 -22.49 -10.42
CA GLU A 54 -29.92 -22.35 -10.03
C GLU A 54 -30.49 -21.00 -10.50
N ARG A 55 -29.70 -19.92 -10.45
CA ARG A 55 -30.13 -18.64 -11.05
C ARG A 55 -30.25 -18.71 -12.56
N GLN A 56 -29.37 -19.42 -13.25
CA GLN A 56 -29.41 -19.55 -14.71
C GLN A 56 -30.63 -20.35 -15.18
N GLU A 57 -30.97 -21.46 -14.50
CA GLU A 57 -32.20 -22.22 -14.76
C GLU A 57 -33.47 -21.39 -14.50
N HIS A 58 -33.42 -20.45 -13.55
CA HIS A 58 -34.54 -19.54 -13.32
C HIS A 58 -34.62 -18.39 -14.32
N ILE A 59 -33.53 -17.98 -14.98
CA ILE A 59 -33.52 -16.84 -15.91
C ILE A 59 -33.93 -17.25 -17.34
N GLU A 60 -33.54 -18.44 -17.80
CA GLU A 60 -33.88 -18.94 -19.14
C GLU A 60 -35.39 -18.93 -19.47
N PRO A 61 -36.31 -19.42 -18.61
CA PRO A 61 -37.74 -19.40 -18.94
C PRO A 61 -38.27 -17.96 -19.05
N PHE A 62 -37.73 -16.99 -18.31
CA PHE A 62 -38.11 -15.59 -18.45
C PHE A 62 -37.56 -14.95 -19.74
N GLN A 63 -36.35 -15.31 -20.17
CA GLN A 63 -35.80 -14.82 -21.44
C GLN A 63 -36.57 -15.36 -22.66
N CYS A 64 -37.05 -16.60 -22.61
CA CYS A 64 -37.87 -17.16 -23.70
C CYS A 64 -39.32 -16.66 -23.70
N GLN A 65 -39.88 -16.29 -22.54
CA GLN A 65 -41.26 -15.81 -22.43
C GLN A 65 -41.38 -14.28 -22.65
N TRP A 66 -40.29 -13.53 -22.48
CA TRP A 66 -40.28 -12.07 -22.66
C TRP A 66 -40.81 -11.63 -24.04
N PRO A 67 -40.32 -12.16 -25.18
CA PRO A 67 -40.77 -11.72 -26.49
C PRO A 67 -42.26 -12.00 -26.76
N ALA A 68 -42.81 -13.07 -26.16
CA ALA A 68 -44.22 -13.43 -26.29
C ALA A 68 -45.15 -12.53 -25.45
N LEU A 69 -44.72 -12.17 -24.24
CA LEU A 69 -45.42 -11.18 -23.40
C LEU A 69 -45.39 -9.78 -24.02
N TRP A 70 -44.31 -9.43 -24.71
CA TRP A 70 -44.17 -8.17 -25.46
C TRP A 70 -45.13 -8.06 -26.64
N LYS A 71 -45.30 -9.13 -27.40
CA LYS A 71 -46.20 -9.15 -28.57
C LYS A 71 -47.68 -9.11 -28.17
N ASN A 72 -48.04 -9.70 -27.03
CA ASN A 72 -49.44 -9.85 -26.61
C ASN A 72 -49.91 -8.76 -25.63
N GLY A 73 -49.00 -8.08 -24.94
CA GLY A 73 -49.35 -7.14 -23.87
C GLY A 73 -49.63 -5.69 -24.29
N ASN A 74 -49.31 -5.29 -25.53
CA ASN A 74 -49.34 -3.88 -25.98
C ASN A 74 -48.74 -2.91 -24.94
N LEU A 75 -47.72 -3.39 -24.21
CA LEU A 75 -47.06 -2.64 -23.15
C LEU A 75 -46.13 -1.64 -23.82
N SER A 76 -46.58 -0.39 -23.92
CA SER A 76 -45.70 0.74 -24.20
C SER A 76 -44.64 0.78 -23.09
N PHE A 77 -43.37 0.85 -23.47
CA PHE A 77 -42.26 1.06 -22.53
C PHE A 77 -42.65 2.14 -21.51
N PRO A 78 -42.43 1.95 -20.20
CA PRO A 78 -42.27 3.12 -19.34
C PRO A 78 -41.19 3.99 -20.00
N PRO A 79 -41.38 5.32 -20.14
CA PRO A 79 -40.38 6.17 -20.76
C PRO A 79 -39.05 5.85 -20.06
N LYS A 80 -38.07 5.35 -20.83
CA LYS A 80 -36.71 5.12 -20.33
C LYS A 80 -36.33 6.38 -19.58
N GLN A 81 -36.15 6.30 -18.26
CA GLN A 81 -35.63 7.45 -17.52
C GLN A 81 -34.28 7.76 -18.15
N PRO A 82 -34.12 8.91 -18.82
CA PRO A 82 -32.90 9.22 -19.58
C PRO A 82 -31.67 9.35 -18.66
N GLU A 83 -31.89 9.50 -17.37
CA GLU A 83 -30.86 9.67 -16.34
C GLU A 83 -29.99 8.40 -16.15
N ASP A 84 -30.57 7.21 -16.08
CA ASP A 84 -29.80 5.97 -15.84
C ASP A 84 -28.98 5.50 -17.05
N SER A 85 -29.45 5.83 -18.27
CA SER A 85 -28.75 5.47 -19.51
C SER A 85 -27.54 6.38 -19.76
N ALA A 86 -27.67 7.67 -19.42
CA ALA A 86 -26.56 8.62 -19.49
C ALA A 86 -25.46 8.24 -18.50
N ILE A 87 -25.82 7.89 -17.25
CA ILE A 87 -24.88 7.47 -16.20
C ILE A 87 -24.11 6.20 -16.60
N GLN A 88 -24.77 5.21 -17.21
CA GLN A 88 -24.07 4.02 -17.72
C GLN A 88 -23.16 4.35 -18.90
N SER A 89 -23.60 5.18 -19.85
CA SER A 89 -22.76 5.58 -21.00
C SER A 89 -21.53 6.37 -20.57
N ASP A 90 -21.65 7.20 -19.52
CA ASP A 90 -20.56 7.96 -18.94
C ASP A 90 -19.54 7.05 -18.24
N ALA A 91 -20.00 6.02 -17.54
CA ALA A 91 -19.13 5.06 -16.89
C ALA A 91 -18.29 4.26 -17.91
N PHE A 92 -18.88 3.86 -19.04
CA PHE A 92 -18.16 3.19 -20.13
C PHE A 92 -17.23 4.15 -20.89
N ASN A 93 -17.63 5.40 -21.08
CA ASN A 93 -16.83 6.38 -21.82
C ASN A 93 -15.61 6.87 -21.02
N ASN A 94 -15.67 6.87 -19.69
CA ASN A 94 -14.56 7.30 -18.84
C ASN A 94 -13.64 6.16 -18.38
N GLN A 95 -14.03 4.89 -18.58
CA GLN A 95 -13.25 3.72 -18.17
C GLN A 95 -11.78 3.75 -18.65
N PRO A 96 -11.45 4.05 -19.92
CA PRO A 96 -10.05 4.06 -20.37
C PRO A 96 -9.19 5.08 -19.61
N ALA A 97 -9.73 6.29 -19.39
CA ALA A 97 -9.01 7.34 -18.66
C ALA A 97 -8.79 6.96 -17.20
N ILE A 98 -9.79 6.35 -16.55
CA ILE A 98 -9.69 5.85 -15.17
C ILE A 98 -8.63 4.74 -15.09
N ILE A 99 -8.69 3.74 -15.99
CA ILE A 99 -7.72 2.63 -16.04
C ILE A 99 -6.31 3.17 -16.31
N GLN A 100 -6.15 4.14 -17.21
CA GLN A 100 -4.85 4.73 -17.52
C GLN A 100 -4.26 5.50 -16.34
N ALA A 101 -5.08 6.23 -15.59
CA ALA A 101 -4.64 6.91 -14.38
C ALA A 101 -4.20 5.92 -13.29
N GLU A 102 -4.98 4.86 -13.07
CA GLU A 102 -4.64 3.79 -12.14
C GLU A 102 -3.33 3.08 -12.55
N LEU A 103 -3.16 2.81 -13.85
CA LEU A 103 -1.94 2.21 -14.39
C LEU A 103 -0.71 3.10 -14.16
N LEU A 104 -0.82 4.41 -14.38
CA LEU A 104 0.27 5.35 -14.14
C LEU A 104 0.66 5.40 -12.67
N ASP A 105 -0.32 5.46 -11.76
CA ASP A 105 -0.10 5.43 -10.32
C ASP A 105 0.59 4.13 -9.87
N LYS A 106 0.09 2.98 -10.33
CA LYS A 106 0.68 1.66 -10.05
C LYS A 106 2.11 1.53 -10.58
N ARG A 107 2.39 2.03 -11.78
CA ARG A 107 3.75 2.03 -12.35
C ARG A 107 4.70 2.93 -11.56
N ALA A 108 4.25 4.10 -11.13
CA ALA A 108 5.04 5.00 -10.29
C ALA A 108 5.36 4.36 -8.93
N GLN A 109 4.37 3.73 -8.30
CA GLN A 109 4.56 2.98 -7.05
C GLN A 109 5.53 1.82 -7.23
N TYR A 110 5.35 1.01 -8.28
CA TYR A 110 6.26 -0.10 -8.60
C TYR A 110 7.70 0.38 -8.81
N ALA A 111 7.91 1.48 -9.53
CA ALA A 111 9.24 2.06 -9.72
C ALA A 111 9.88 2.49 -8.40
N GLY A 112 9.13 3.16 -7.51
CA GLY A 112 9.61 3.58 -6.19
C GLY A 112 9.97 2.38 -5.30
N LEU A 113 9.12 1.36 -5.26
CA LEU A 113 9.36 0.13 -4.51
C LEU A 113 10.56 -0.66 -5.06
N THR A 114 10.71 -0.71 -6.39
CA THR A 114 11.88 -1.32 -7.05
C THR A 114 13.18 -0.64 -6.64
N ALA A 115 13.19 0.71 -6.60
CA ALA A 115 14.34 1.47 -6.14
C ALA A 115 14.69 1.17 -4.66
N SER A 116 13.68 1.08 -3.80
CA SER A 116 13.88 0.71 -2.38
C SER A 116 14.45 -0.70 -2.20
N LEU A 117 13.95 -1.66 -2.98
CA LEU A 117 14.46 -3.03 -2.99
C LEU A 117 15.91 -3.10 -3.50
N ALA A 118 16.24 -2.30 -4.53
CA ALA A 118 17.60 -2.21 -5.08
C ALA A 118 18.60 -1.63 -4.07
N GLN A 119 18.15 -0.75 -3.17
CA GLN A 119 18.93 -0.27 -2.02
C GLN A 119 19.04 -1.32 -0.89
N GLY A 120 18.43 -2.50 -1.06
CA GLY A 120 18.43 -3.58 -0.08
C GLY A 120 17.51 -3.33 1.11
N ASN A 121 16.52 -2.44 0.98
CA ASN A 121 15.51 -2.16 1.99
C ASN A 121 14.15 -2.77 1.58
N PRO A 122 13.79 -3.97 2.09
CA PRO A 122 12.52 -4.60 1.76
C PRO A 122 11.32 -4.04 2.55
N ILE A 123 11.54 -3.20 3.57
CA ILE A 123 10.48 -2.78 4.50
C ILE A 123 9.39 -1.98 3.78
N PRO A 124 9.69 -0.97 2.94
CA PRO A 124 8.65 -0.21 2.24
C PRO A 124 7.78 -1.09 1.33
N VAL A 125 8.35 -2.12 0.72
CA VAL A 125 7.63 -3.08 -0.13
C VAL A 125 6.64 -3.90 0.70
N LEU A 126 7.07 -4.40 1.87
CA LEU A 126 6.21 -5.20 2.75
C LEU A 126 5.09 -4.38 3.41
N LEU A 127 5.30 -3.07 3.55
CA LEU A 127 4.33 -2.12 4.10
C LEU A 127 3.47 -1.43 3.02
N TYR A 128 3.61 -1.81 1.75
CA TYR A 128 2.94 -1.15 0.63
C TYR A 128 1.41 -1.10 0.79
N SER A 129 0.79 -2.21 1.21
CA SER A 129 -0.65 -2.32 1.41
C SER A 129 -1.01 -2.72 2.84
N LEU A 130 -2.24 -2.43 3.27
CA LEU A 130 -2.72 -2.80 4.60
C LEU A 130 -2.74 -4.33 4.80
N SER A 131 -3.12 -5.09 3.76
CA SER A 131 -3.13 -6.55 3.81
C SER A 131 -1.71 -7.13 3.91
N THR A 132 -0.76 -6.60 3.13
CA THR A 132 0.65 -7.01 3.23
C THR A 132 1.24 -6.62 4.58
N GLN A 133 0.87 -5.46 5.12
CA GLN A 133 1.32 -5.00 6.42
C GLN A 133 0.85 -5.93 7.54
N GLN A 134 -0.41 -6.37 7.52
CA GLN A 134 -0.92 -7.36 8.49
C GLN A 134 -0.21 -8.71 8.34
N ALA A 135 0.02 -9.16 7.10
CA ALA A 135 0.67 -10.42 6.82
C ALA A 135 2.15 -10.45 7.24
N TYR A 136 2.87 -9.33 7.12
CA TYR A 136 4.33 -9.26 7.29
C TYR A 136 4.79 -8.46 8.52
N GLY A 137 3.88 -7.81 9.24
CA GLY A 137 4.18 -7.00 10.42
C GLY A 137 4.97 -7.77 11.49
N ALA A 138 4.68 -9.06 11.69
CA ALA A 138 5.41 -9.90 12.64
C ALA A 138 6.90 -10.07 12.25
N ILE A 139 7.21 -10.24 10.96
CA ILE A 139 8.60 -10.41 10.48
C ILE A 139 9.36 -9.09 10.62
N ILE A 140 8.71 -7.97 10.28
CA ILE A 140 9.29 -6.62 10.44
C ILE A 140 9.59 -6.34 11.91
N ALA A 141 8.64 -6.62 12.81
CA ALA A 141 8.82 -6.47 14.25
C ALA A 141 9.96 -7.35 14.78
N GLN A 142 10.07 -8.61 14.32
CA GLN A 142 11.17 -9.49 14.68
C GLN A 142 12.53 -8.97 14.19
N TYR A 143 12.58 -8.40 12.99
CA TYR A 143 13.79 -7.78 12.46
C TYR A 143 14.21 -6.57 13.29
N GLN A 144 13.28 -5.65 13.58
CA GLN A 144 13.55 -4.48 14.43
C GLN A 144 13.96 -4.86 15.85
N ALA A 145 13.32 -5.86 16.44
CA ALA A 145 13.70 -6.39 17.75
C ALA A 145 15.12 -6.99 17.73
N ASN A 146 15.52 -7.63 16.63
CA ASN A 146 16.87 -8.16 16.45
C ASN A 146 17.90 -7.02 16.30
N GLU A 147 17.61 -5.97 15.55
CA GLU A 147 18.48 -4.78 15.45
C GLU A 147 18.66 -4.12 16.82
N ALA A 148 17.58 -3.97 17.59
CA ALA A 148 17.64 -3.42 18.94
C ALA A 148 18.42 -4.33 19.92
N ALA A 149 18.39 -5.65 19.73
CA ALA A 149 19.22 -6.58 20.48
C ALA A 149 20.70 -6.44 20.11
N ILE A 150 21.03 -6.35 18.82
CA ILE A 150 22.40 -6.13 18.34
C ILE A 150 22.96 -4.84 18.94
N ALA A 151 22.23 -3.73 18.85
CA ALA A 151 22.67 -2.44 19.36
C ALA A 151 22.94 -2.47 20.89
N ARG A 152 22.11 -3.18 21.65
CA ARG A 152 22.31 -3.36 23.10
C ARG A 152 23.51 -4.25 23.40
N GLU A 153 23.62 -5.39 22.73
CA GLU A 153 24.69 -6.36 22.99
C GLU A 153 26.06 -5.89 22.47
N SER A 154 26.11 -5.07 21.42
CA SER A 154 27.35 -4.49 20.90
C SER A 154 28.00 -3.49 21.85
N ALA A 155 27.25 -2.94 22.81
CA ALA A 155 27.81 -2.09 23.85
C ALA A 155 28.51 -2.88 24.96
N VAL A 156 28.19 -4.18 25.12
CA VAL A 156 28.67 -5.02 26.23
C VAL A 156 29.69 -6.04 25.76
N PHE A 157 29.50 -6.60 24.57
CA PHE A 157 30.34 -7.68 24.05
C PHE A 157 31.23 -7.21 22.91
N GLN A 158 32.40 -7.84 22.78
CA GLN A 158 33.25 -7.68 21.60
C GLN A 158 32.54 -8.22 20.35
N SER A 159 32.86 -7.65 19.18
CA SER A 159 32.25 -7.97 17.89
C SER A 159 32.25 -9.46 17.53
N ASN A 160 33.23 -10.21 17.99
CA ASN A 160 33.39 -11.66 17.72
C ASN A 160 32.78 -12.56 18.79
N SER A 161 32.01 -12.01 19.73
CA SER A 161 31.41 -12.80 20.80
C SER A 161 30.33 -13.76 20.26
N PRO A 162 30.21 -14.98 20.81
CA PRO A 162 29.15 -15.92 20.42
C PRO A 162 27.71 -15.36 20.47
N PRO A 163 27.29 -14.54 21.46
CA PRO A 163 25.94 -13.96 21.47
C PRO A 163 25.68 -13.00 20.29
N LEU A 164 26.61 -12.09 19.99
CA LEU A 164 26.49 -11.19 18.84
C LEU A 164 26.50 -11.96 17.50
N ALA A 165 27.34 -12.99 17.37
CA ALA A 165 27.39 -13.81 16.17
C ALA A 165 26.02 -14.43 15.83
N ARG A 166 25.28 -14.91 16.83
CA ARG A 166 23.93 -15.47 16.66
C ARG A 166 22.93 -14.40 16.23
N LEU A 167 23.01 -13.19 16.77
CA LEU A 167 22.13 -12.08 16.38
C LEU A 167 22.40 -11.63 14.94
N TYR A 168 23.66 -11.59 14.51
CA TYR A 168 24.01 -11.30 13.13
C TYR A 168 23.53 -12.39 12.16
N GLU A 169 23.70 -13.67 12.52
CA GLU A 169 23.16 -14.78 11.73
C GLU A 169 21.64 -14.68 11.58
N ARG A 170 20.94 -14.39 12.69
CA ARG A 170 19.49 -14.16 12.69
C ARG A 170 19.10 -12.97 11.82
N ARG A 171 19.85 -11.86 11.87
CA ARG A 171 19.64 -10.69 11.01
C ARG A 171 19.69 -11.06 9.54
N VAL A 172 20.72 -11.81 9.12
CA VAL A 172 20.89 -12.24 7.73
C VAL A 172 19.71 -13.12 7.29
N LYS A 173 19.30 -14.10 8.10
CA LYS A 173 18.15 -14.97 7.80
C LYS A 173 16.84 -14.18 7.69
N LEU A 174 16.58 -13.27 8.63
CA LEU A 174 15.39 -12.42 8.59
C LEU A 174 15.40 -11.50 7.37
N ARG A 175 16.54 -10.90 7.03
CA ARG A 175 16.69 -10.06 5.84
C ARG A 175 16.45 -10.84 4.56
N GLN A 176 16.99 -12.06 4.45
CA GLN A 176 16.76 -12.93 3.29
C GLN A 176 15.28 -13.29 3.15
N LEU A 177 14.62 -13.65 4.26
CA LEU A 177 13.18 -13.92 4.27
C LEU A 177 12.36 -12.70 3.85
N MET A 178 12.68 -11.50 4.38
CA MET A 178 12.01 -10.27 3.99
C MET A 178 12.21 -9.95 2.50
N LEU A 179 13.41 -10.13 1.96
CA LEU A 179 13.67 -9.93 0.53
C LEU A 179 12.85 -10.90 -0.33
N GLN A 180 12.75 -12.18 0.06
CA GLN A 180 11.92 -13.16 -0.64
C GLN A 180 10.44 -12.76 -0.62
N LYS A 181 9.92 -12.30 0.52
CA LYS A 181 8.54 -11.84 0.63
C LYS A 181 8.29 -10.55 -0.14
N ALA A 182 9.24 -9.61 -0.13
CA ALA A 182 9.17 -8.39 -0.90
C ALA A 182 9.15 -8.68 -2.41
N GLN A 183 9.95 -9.63 -2.89
CA GLN A 183 9.90 -10.08 -4.30
C GLN A 183 8.53 -10.64 -4.68
N ALA A 184 7.88 -11.41 -3.80
CA ALA A 184 6.53 -11.92 -4.06
C ALA A 184 5.49 -10.78 -4.14
N VAL A 185 5.58 -9.77 -3.26
CA VAL A 185 4.73 -8.58 -3.32
C VAL A 185 4.98 -7.79 -4.61
N MET A 186 6.24 -7.64 -5.03
CA MET A 186 6.56 -6.98 -6.30
C MET A 186 5.98 -7.72 -7.51
N ALA A 187 6.01 -9.06 -7.50
CA ALA A 187 5.41 -9.87 -8.56
C ALA A 187 3.88 -9.66 -8.62
N ASP A 188 3.21 -9.57 -7.48
CA ASP A 188 1.77 -9.29 -7.40
C ASP A 188 1.43 -7.89 -7.94
N ILE A 189 2.18 -6.86 -7.55
CA ILE A 189 2.00 -5.50 -8.08
C ILE A 189 2.21 -5.47 -9.61
N ASN A 190 3.23 -6.19 -10.11
CA ASN A 190 3.46 -6.30 -11.54
C ASN A 190 2.32 -7.03 -12.27
N ALA A 191 1.73 -8.05 -11.65
CA ALA A 191 0.55 -8.72 -12.21
C ALA A 191 -0.65 -7.77 -12.29
N GLN A 192 -0.88 -6.94 -11.26
CA GLN A 192 -1.92 -5.89 -11.29
C GLN A 192 -1.67 -4.86 -12.41
N ILE A 193 -0.41 -4.46 -12.63
CA ILE A 193 -0.03 -3.58 -13.74
C ILE A 193 -0.38 -4.24 -15.08
N GLN A 194 -0.03 -5.50 -15.29
CA GLN A 194 -0.35 -6.24 -16.52
C GLN A 194 -1.86 -6.39 -16.73
N GLU A 195 -2.63 -6.64 -15.67
CA GLU A 195 -4.09 -6.69 -15.75
C GLU A 195 -4.67 -5.34 -16.20
N LEU A 196 -4.19 -4.23 -15.63
CA LEU A 196 -4.62 -2.89 -16.04
C LEU A 196 -4.22 -2.57 -17.49
N GLU A 197 -3.06 -3.03 -17.95
CA GLU A 197 -2.63 -2.92 -19.35
C GLU A 197 -3.56 -3.68 -20.29
N VAL A 198 -3.94 -4.92 -19.94
CA VAL A 198 -4.91 -5.71 -20.71
C VAL A 198 -6.27 -5.02 -20.73
N ARG A 199 -6.79 -4.59 -19.57
CA ARG A 199 -8.07 -3.88 -19.48
C ARG A 199 -8.08 -2.59 -20.30
N LEU A 200 -6.95 -1.87 -20.35
CA LEU A 200 -6.81 -0.67 -21.19
C LEU A 200 -6.82 -1.02 -22.68
N ALA A 201 -6.11 -2.09 -23.07
CA ALA A 201 -6.10 -2.58 -24.45
C ALA A 201 -7.49 -3.06 -24.90
N ASP A 202 -8.22 -3.79 -24.05
CA ASP A 202 -9.58 -4.22 -24.30
C ASP A 202 -10.51 -3.01 -24.46
N ALA A 203 -10.40 -2.02 -23.58
CA ALA A 203 -11.18 -0.80 -23.68
C ALA A 203 -10.85 0.02 -24.94
N ALA A 204 -9.59 -0.02 -25.41
CA ALA A 204 -9.20 0.57 -26.69
C ALA A 204 -9.75 -0.21 -27.89
N SER A 205 -9.75 -1.54 -27.85
CA SER A 205 -10.32 -2.38 -28.93
C SER A 205 -11.83 -2.20 -29.08
N LEU A 206 -12.55 -2.02 -27.97
CA LEU A 206 -13.98 -1.66 -27.98
C LEU A 206 -14.22 -0.28 -28.60
N ASN A 207 -13.25 0.65 -28.50
CA ASN A 207 -13.33 1.94 -29.17
C ASN A 207 -13.17 1.80 -30.69
N GLU A 208 -12.25 0.94 -31.16
CA GLU A 208 -12.03 0.70 -32.59
C GLU A 208 -13.25 0.03 -33.26
N LEU A 209 -14.01 -0.77 -32.53
CA LEU A 209 -15.26 -1.39 -33.00
C LEU A 209 -16.42 -0.40 -33.18
N GLY A 210 -16.22 0.90 -32.92
CA GLY A 210 -17.22 1.94 -33.18
C GLY A 210 -18.43 1.87 -32.26
N ILE A 211 -18.36 1.14 -31.14
CA ILE A 211 -19.44 0.99 -30.15
C ILE A 211 -19.54 2.23 -29.22
N ARG A 212 -18.86 3.33 -29.53
CA ARG A 212 -18.92 4.56 -28.73
C ARG A 212 -19.95 5.57 -29.24
N SER A 213 -20.82 5.98 -28.31
CA SER A 213 -21.22 7.39 -28.22
C SER A 213 -19.98 8.22 -27.86
N LYS A 214 -19.82 9.39 -28.48
CA LYS A 214 -18.80 10.36 -28.06
C LYS A 214 -18.85 10.55 -26.53
N PRO A 215 -17.70 10.59 -25.82
CA PRO A 215 -17.70 10.82 -24.38
C PRO A 215 -18.52 12.09 -24.09
N ASP A 216 -19.54 12.02 -23.25
CA ASP A 216 -20.35 13.21 -22.98
C ASP A 216 -19.44 14.33 -22.45
N ARG A 217 -19.42 15.47 -23.13
CA ARG A 217 -18.71 16.68 -22.72
C ARG A 217 -18.98 17.03 -21.26
N HIS A 218 -20.19 16.76 -20.76
CA HIS A 218 -20.52 16.95 -19.34
C HIS A 218 -19.76 15.98 -18.43
N ALA A 219 -19.56 14.73 -18.84
CA ALA A 219 -18.81 13.75 -18.10
C ALA A 219 -17.31 14.10 -18.02
N LEU A 220 -16.70 14.55 -19.12
CA LEU A 220 -15.31 15.03 -19.13
C LEU A 220 -15.13 16.26 -18.23
N ASN A 221 -16.08 17.21 -18.26
CA ASN A 221 -16.05 18.38 -17.38
C ASN A 221 -16.20 18.01 -15.90
N ARG A 222 -17.05 17.03 -15.56
CA ARG A 222 -17.17 16.50 -14.20
C ARG A 222 -15.85 15.87 -13.74
N GLN A 223 -15.25 15.01 -14.58
CA GLN A 223 -13.98 14.36 -14.27
C GLN A 223 -12.85 15.38 -14.07
N ARG A 224 -12.77 16.39 -14.94
CA ARG A 224 -11.85 17.52 -14.79
C ARG A 224 -12.03 18.22 -13.46
N ALA A 225 -13.27 18.53 -13.06
CA ALA A 225 -13.55 19.18 -11.78
C ALA A 225 -13.13 18.31 -10.59
N THR A 226 -13.39 17.01 -10.61
CA THR A 226 -12.96 16.06 -9.56
C THR A 226 -11.44 16.03 -9.42
N ILE A 227 -10.71 15.95 -10.54
CA ILE A 227 -9.24 15.91 -10.53
C ILE A 227 -8.65 17.26 -10.10
N GLN A 228 -9.27 18.38 -10.47
CA GLN A 228 -8.86 19.69 -9.98
C GLN A 228 -9.04 19.81 -8.47
N ALA A 229 -10.14 19.28 -7.92
CA ALA A 229 -10.36 19.25 -6.48
C ALA A 229 -9.30 18.39 -5.77
N GLU A 230 -9.02 17.18 -6.27
CA GLU A 230 -7.97 16.31 -5.73
C GLU A 230 -6.59 16.99 -5.80
N LEU A 231 -6.26 17.65 -6.93
CA LEU A 231 -4.99 18.37 -7.09
C LEU A 231 -4.84 19.50 -6.05
N LEU A 232 -5.91 20.26 -5.82
CA LEU A 232 -5.91 21.33 -4.82
C LEU A 232 -5.70 20.79 -3.41
N GLU A 233 -6.40 19.71 -3.06
CA GLU A 233 -6.25 19.01 -1.78
C GLU A 233 -4.81 18.52 -1.59
N GLN A 234 -4.25 17.83 -2.58
CA GLN A 234 -2.88 17.32 -2.52
C GLN A 234 -1.84 18.45 -2.41
N ARG A 235 -2.03 19.56 -3.14
CA ARG A 235 -1.16 20.75 -3.03
C ARG A 235 -1.25 21.41 -1.65
N ALA A 236 -2.45 21.50 -1.07
CA ALA A 236 -2.63 22.03 0.27
C ALA A 236 -1.93 21.15 1.32
N HIS A 237 -2.07 19.82 1.20
CA HIS A 237 -1.35 18.88 2.04
C HIS A 237 0.17 19.03 1.91
N TYR A 238 0.69 19.02 0.68
CA TYR A 238 2.12 19.20 0.41
C TYR A 238 2.67 20.52 0.99
N ALA A 239 1.91 21.60 0.87
CA ALA A 239 2.27 22.89 1.47
C ALA A 239 2.36 22.79 3.01
N GLY A 240 1.43 22.09 3.65
CA GLY A 240 1.46 21.84 5.09
C GLY A 240 2.66 20.99 5.53
N LEU A 241 2.96 19.93 4.78
CA LEU A 241 4.11 19.04 5.05
C LEU A 241 5.45 19.77 4.90
N THR A 242 5.62 20.52 3.82
CA THR A 242 6.83 21.31 3.57
C THR A 242 7.02 22.42 4.61
N ALA A 243 5.94 23.08 5.04
CA ALA A 243 5.99 24.05 6.13
C ALA A 243 6.42 23.42 7.47
N SER A 244 5.89 22.24 7.82
CA SER A 244 6.30 21.50 9.02
C SER A 244 7.79 21.12 8.98
N LEU A 245 8.27 20.65 7.82
CA LEU A 245 9.68 20.27 7.67
C LEU A 245 10.61 21.49 7.71
N ALA A 246 10.20 22.62 7.11
CA ALA A 246 10.96 23.88 7.15
C ALA A 246 11.08 24.44 8.58
N GLN A 247 10.12 24.16 9.45
CA GLN A 247 10.21 24.48 10.89
C GLN A 247 11.10 23.49 11.67
N GLY A 248 11.68 22.49 10.99
CA GLY A 248 12.52 21.46 11.60
C GLY A 248 11.73 20.47 12.45
N ASN A 249 10.42 20.33 12.23
CA ASN A 249 9.55 19.39 12.91
C ASN A 249 9.09 18.27 11.94
N PRO A 250 9.73 17.09 11.96
CA PRO A 250 9.38 15.99 11.07
C PRO A 250 8.16 15.19 11.53
N ILE A 251 7.68 15.35 12.77
CA ILE A 251 6.62 14.49 13.35
C ILE A 251 5.32 14.57 12.54
N PRO A 252 4.76 15.75 12.20
CA PRO A 252 3.54 15.83 11.40
C PRO A 252 3.68 15.18 10.03
N VAL A 253 4.88 15.18 9.45
CA VAL A 253 5.16 14.55 8.15
C VAL A 253 5.16 13.04 8.25
N LEU A 254 5.79 12.49 9.29
CA LEU A 254 5.81 11.04 9.53
C LEU A 254 4.44 10.48 9.92
N LEU A 255 3.57 11.32 10.51
CA LEU A 255 2.20 10.96 10.87
C LEU A 255 1.18 11.24 9.75
N TYR A 256 1.63 11.64 8.55
CA TYR A 256 0.78 12.09 7.45
C TYR A 256 -0.28 11.06 7.02
N SER A 257 0.06 9.77 7.00
CA SER A 257 -0.88 8.69 6.68
C SER A 257 -0.90 7.61 7.75
N LEU A 258 -1.99 6.84 7.81
CA LEU A 258 -2.10 5.72 8.76
C LEU A 258 -0.98 4.68 8.55
N SER A 259 -0.55 4.46 7.31
CA SER A 259 0.56 3.56 6.99
C SER A 259 1.90 4.13 7.46
N THR A 260 2.16 5.43 7.30
CA THR A 260 3.39 6.06 7.80
C THR A 260 3.40 6.13 9.32
N GLN A 261 2.25 6.35 9.97
CA GLN A 261 2.12 6.30 11.44
C GLN A 261 2.58 4.97 12.01
N GLN A 262 2.20 3.85 11.37
CA GLN A 262 2.59 2.53 11.83
C GLN A 262 4.06 2.21 11.48
N ALA A 263 4.55 2.67 10.33
CA ALA A 263 5.94 2.48 9.92
C ALA A 263 6.94 3.25 10.82
N TYR A 264 6.61 4.49 11.18
CA TYR A 264 7.50 5.39 11.92
C TYR A 264 7.13 5.54 13.41
N GLY A 265 6.08 4.85 13.88
CA GLY A 265 5.65 4.90 15.27
C GLY A 265 6.77 4.61 16.25
N THR A 266 7.59 3.59 15.99
CA THR A 266 8.76 3.27 16.82
C THR A 266 9.79 4.39 16.86
N LEU A 267 10.09 5.02 15.72
CA LEU A 267 11.05 6.12 15.63
C LEU A 267 10.55 7.35 16.43
N ILE A 268 9.27 7.68 16.28
CA ILE A 268 8.62 8.77 17.02
C ILE A 268 8.60 8.46 18.53
N SER A 269 8.23 7.25 18.93
CA SER A 269 8.24 6.85 20.34
C SER A 269 9.64 6.87 20.94
N GLN A 270 10.67 6.47 20.19
CA GLN A 270 12.06 6.54 20.65
C GLN A 270 12.52 7.99 20.83
N TYR A 271 12.16 8.88 19.91
CA TYR A 271 12.44 10.31 20.01
C TYR A 271 11.76 10.91 21.25
N GLN A 272 10.47 10.65 21.45
CA GLN A 272 9.72 11.12 22.63
C GLN A 272 10.26 10.57 23.95
N ALA A 273 10.64 9.29 23.98
CA ALA A 273 11.25 8.68 25.15
C ALA A 273 12.60 9.33 25.49
N ASN A 274 13.39 9.72 24.47
CA ASN A 274 14.65 10.42 24.65
C ASN A 274 14.44 11.85 25.15
N GLU A 275 13.49 12.60 24.59
CA GLU A 275 13.09 13.93 25.10
C GLU A 275 12.65 13.87 26.57
N ALA A 276 11.86 12.87 26.95
CA ALA A 276 11.44 12.66 28.33
C ALA A 276 12.61 12.23 29.26
N ALA A 277 13.62 11.55 28.73
CA ALA A 277 14.84 11.26 29.49
C ALA A 277 15.65 12.54 29.72
N ILE A 278 15.86 13.36 28.68
CA ILE A 278 16.54 14.66 28.78
C ILE A 278 15.84 15.54 29.82
N ALA A 279 14.52 15.71 29.74
CA ALA A 279 13.75 16.55 30.65
C ALA A 279 13.85 16.09 32.12
N ARG A 280 13.95 14.78 32.36
CA ARG A 280 14.16 14.24 33.72
C ARG A 280 15.59 14.47 34.19
N GLU A 281 16.57 14.10 33.36
CA GLU A 281 17.98 14.16 33.70
C GLU A 281 18.50 15.60 33.83
N SER A 282 17.93 16.55 33.10
CA SER A 282 18.29 17.98 33.19
C SER A 282 17.91 18.64 34.53
N THR A 283 17.09 17.97 35.35
CA THR A 283 16.79 18.42 36.71
C THR A 283 17.86 18.00 37.73
N VAL A 284 18.68 17.01 37.38
CA VAL A 284 19.65 16.38 38.28
C VAL A 284 21.08 16.70 37.85
N PHE A 285 21.35 16.78 36.55
CA PHE A 285 22.67 16.98 35.99
C PHE A 285 22.85 18.38 35.39
N GLU A 286 24.07 18.90 35.51
CA GLU A 286 24.51 20.11 34.80
C GLU A 286 24.45 19.90 33.27
N PRO A 287 24.19 20.95 32.46
CA PRO A 287 23.98 20.82 31.01
C PRO A 287 25.09 20.09 30.23
N ASN A 288 26.34 20.16 30.69
CA ASN A 288 27.50 19.54 30.04
C ASN A 288 27.87 18.18 30.65
N HIS A 289 27.03 17.62 31.52
CA HIS A 289 27.29 16.32 32.14
C HIS A 289 27.32 15.21 31.07
N PRO A 290 28.25 14.25 31.15
CA PRO A 290 28.39 13.21 30.12
C PRO A 290 27.10 12.43 29.82
N ALA A 291 26.27 12.17 30.84
CA ALA A 291 24.98 11.49 30.66
C ALA A 291 24.01 12.28 29.76
N LEU A 292 23.90 13.60 29.98
CA LEU A 292 23.06 14.46 29.14
C LEU A 292 23.62 14.62 27.72
N MET A 293 24.95 14.69 27.57
CA MET A 293 25.59 14.76 26.26
C MET A 293 25.26 13.56 25.38
N ILE A 294 25.24 12.34 25.95
CA ILE A 294 24.83 11.13 25.23
C ILE A 294 23.36 11.22 24.79
N LEU A 295 22.47 11.74 25.64
CA LEU A 295 21.06 11.91 25.30
C LEU A 295 20.85 12.98 24.21
N TYR A 296 21.59 14.09 24.26
CA TYR A 296 21.55 15.12 23.22
C TYR A 296 22.05 14.60 21.87
N GLU A 297 23.18 13.89 21.85
CA GLU A 297 23.70 13.26 20.64
C GLU A 297 22.67 12.27 20.07
N ARG A 298 22.07 11.44 20.93
CA ARG A 298 21.01 10.51 20.52
C ARG A 298 19.78 11.25 19.96
N ARG A 299 19.38 12.36 20.57
CA ARG A 299 18.25 13.19 20.09
C ARG A 299 18.55 13.71 18.70
N ASP A 300 19.74 14.24 18.49
CA ASP A 300 20.13 14.88 17.23
C ASP A 300 20.25 13.83 16.12
N ASN A 301 20.79 12.65 16.42
CA ASN A 301 20.82 11.52 15.49
C ASN A 301 19.40 11.05 15.11
N LEU A 302 18.51 10.84 16.10
CA LEU A 302 17.11 10.47 15.83
C LEU A 302 16.40 11.53 15.00
N ARG A 303 16.62 12.81 15.33
CA ARG A 303 16.05 13.94 14.59
C ARG A 303 16.53 13.96 13.15
N GLN A 304 17.83 13.74 12.89
CA GLN A 304 18.37 13.67 11.53
C GLN A 304 17.73 12.53 10.74
N THR A 305 17.60 11.33 11.32
CA THR A 305 16.90 10.22 10.67
C THR A 305 15.45 10.57 10.36
N MET A 306 14.72 11.16 11.31
CA MET A 306 13.33 11.59 11.10
C MET A 306 13.21 12.64 9.99
N LEU A 307 14.15 13.58 9.89
CA LEU A 307 14.19 14.59 8.82
C LEU A 307 14.43 13.94 7.45
N GLN A 308 15.33 12.97 7.37
CA GLN A 308 15.59 12.21 6.12
C GLN A 308 14.34 11.45 5.67
N GLU A 309 13.69 10.74 6.58
CA GLU A 309 12.46 9.99 6.27
C GLU A 309 11.30 10.93 5.89
N ALA A 310 11.15 12.05 6.59
CA ALA A 310 10.16 13.07 6.25
C ALA A 310 10.39 13.66 4.84
N GLN A 311 11.65 13.86 4.45
CA GLN A 311 12.01 14.34 3.11
C GLN A 311 11.54 13.36 2.02
N VAL A 312 11.72 12.05 2.23
CA VAL A 312 11.25 11.00 1.30
C VAL A 312 9.72 11.06 1.12
N ILE A 313 8.97 11.27 2.20
CA ILE A 313 7.49 11.39 2.13
C ILE A 313 7.08 12.63 1.33
N ILE A 314 7.79 13.75 1.49
CA ILE A 314 7.53 14.98 0.73
C ILE A 314 7.81 14.76 -0.76
N GLU A 315 8.92 14.10 -1.10
CA GLU A 315 9.26 13.77 -2.50
C GLU A 315 8.22 12.85 -3.14
N TYR A 316 7.75 11.84 -2.40
CA TYR A 316 6.67 10.97 -2.84
C TYR A 316 5.38 11.76 -3.11
N THR A 317 5.03 12.68 -2.20
CA THR A 317 3.82 13.52 -2.34
C THR A 317 3.94 14.47 -3.54
N ALA A 318 5.12 15.03 -3.77
CA ALA A 318 5.41 15.85 -4.96
C ALA A 318 5.28 15.05 -6.25
N ALA A 319 5.76 13.81 -6.27
CA ALA A 319 5.62 12.91 -7.43
C ALA A 319 4.14 12.60 -7.71
N ARG A 320 3.33 12.35 -6.68
CA ARG A 320 1.88 12.16 -6.81
C ARG A 320 1.19 13.40 -7.39
N ILE A 321 1.52 14.60 -6.91
CA ILE A 321 0.99 15.85 -7.47
C ILE A 321 1.29 15.94 -8.97
N ARG A 322 2.52 15.66 -9.41
CA ARG A 322 2.88 15.67 -10.83
C ARG A 322 2.07 14.65 -11.65
N ALA A 323 1.80 13.47 -11.10
CA ALA A 323 0.96 12.47 -11.76
C ALA A 323 -0.48 12.97 -11.96
N ILE A 324 -1.07 13.61 -10.94
CA ILE A 324 -2.40 14.23 -11.02
C ILE A 324 -2.41 15.39 -12.04
N GLU A 325 -1.37 16.22 -12.07
CA GLU A 325 -1.22 17.29 -13.06
C GLU A 325 -1.18 16.76 -14.49
N MET A 326 -0.44 15.67 -14.74
CA MET A 326 -0.42 15.01 -16.05
C MET A 326 -1.79 14.45 -16.42
N HIS A 327 -2.52 13.86 -15.47
CA HIS A 327 -3.86 13.36 -15.70
C HIS A 327 -4.86 14.49 -16.04
N LEU A 328 -4.76 15.62 -15.33
CA LEU A 328 -5.57 16.80 -15.62
C LEU A 328 -5.28 17.37 -17.01
N ALA A 329 -4.00 17.44 -17.40
CA ALA A 329 -3.60 17.91 -18.72
C ALA A 329 -4.18 17.01 -19.83
N TYR A 330 -4.10 15.69 -19.66
CA TYR A 330 -4.67 14.73 -20.61
C TYR A 330 -6.19 14.93 -20.82
N ILE A 331 -6.96 15.03 -19.74
CA ILE A 331 -8.42 15.25 -19.85
C ILE A 331 -8.74 16.60 -20.48
N THR A 332 -7.95 17.62 -20.18
CA THR A 332 -8.12 18.94 -20.79
C THR A 332 -7.95 18.85 -22.31
N ILE A 333 -6.89 18.20 -22.79
CA ILE A 333 -6.66 17.96 -24.23
C ILE A 333 -7.83 17.19 -24.86
N LEU A 334 -8.30 16.10 -24.22
CA LEU A 334 -9.45 15.35 -24.72
C LEU A 334 -10.71 16.22 -24.85
N SER A 335 -10.99 17.05 -23.84
CA SER A 335 -12.15 17.96 -23.86
C SER A 335 -12.04 19.03 -24.96
N GLU A 336 -10.82 19.50 -25.27
CA GLU A 336 -10.58 20.49 -26.33
C GLU A 336 -10.68 19.88 -27.73
N LEU A 337 -10.16 18.66 -27.92
CA LEU A 337 -10.29 17.92 -29.18
C LEU A 337 -11.76 17.61 -29.50
N GLU A 338 -12.57 17.32 -28.49
CA GLU A 338 -14.01 17.13 -28.68
C GLU A 338 -14.68 18.42 -29.16
N ILE A 339 -14.38 19.56 -28.53
CA ILE A 339 -14.87 20.88 -28.95
C ILE A 339 -14.47 21.16 -30.41
N GLN A 340 -13.22 20.86 -30.79
CA GLN A 340 -12.77 21.03 -32.17
C GLN A 340 -13.49 20.08 -33.14
N SER A 341 -13.85 18.87 -32.73
CA SER A 341 -14.64 17.94 -33.55
C SER A 341 -16.11 18.36 -33.73
N GLU A 342 -16.66 19.11 -32.78
CA GLU A 342 -18.00 19.72 -32.88
C GLU A 342 -17.99 20.99 -33.73
N LEU A 343 -16.90 21.76 -33.66
CA LEU A 343 -16.70 23.00 -34.41
C LEU A 343 -16.16 22.77 -35.83
N SER A 344 -15.56 21.59 -36.11
CA SER A 344 -15.14 21.19 -37.44
C SER A 344 -16.38 21.11 -38.33
N PRO A 345 -16.53 22.04 -39.26
CA PRO A 345 -17.83 22.45 -39.71
C PRO A 345 -18.51 21.41 -40.59
N ARG A 346 -19.85 21.47 -40.57
CA ARG A 346 -20.79 21.01 -41.60
C ARG A 346 -20.50 21.62 -43.00
N ASP A 347 -19.27 22.06 -43.29
CA ASP A 347 -18.85 22.72 -44.52
C ASP A 347 -18.77 21.79 -45.74
N CYS A 348 -19.04 20.49 -45.58
CA CYS A 348 -19.32 19.62 -46.73
C CYS A 348 -20.78 19.71 -47.24
N ALA A 349 -21.70 20.32 -46.49
CA ALA A 349 -23.12 20.36 -46.87
C ALA A 349 -23.51 21.58 -47.73
N LEU A 350 -22.62 22.55 -47.93
CA LEU A 350 -22.89 23.74 -48.77
C LEU A 350 -22.21 23.71 -50.15
N SER A 351 -21.43 22.67 -50.47
CA SER A 351 -20.84 22.49 -51.81
C SER A 351 -21.71 21.66 -52.78
N GLN A 352 -22.93 21.29 -52.40
CA GLN A 352 -23.88 20.56 -53.27
C GLN A 352 -25.06 21.41 -53.78
N TYR A 353 -25.00 22.74 -53.57
CA TYR A 353 -26.00 23.70 -54.06
C TYR A 353 -25.40 24.82 -54.92
N GLU A 354 -24.31 24.53 -55.61
CA GLU A 354 -23.86 25.23 -56.83
C GLU A 354 -23.80 24.22 -57.97
#